data_AF-A0A131XHW6-F1
#
_entry.id   AF-A0A131XHW6-F1
#
_cell.length_a   1.000
_cell.length_b   1.000
_cell.length_c   1.000
_cell.angle_alpha   90.00
_cell.angle_beta   90.00
_cell.angle_gamma   90.00
#
_symmetry.space_group_name_H-M   'P 1'
#
loop_
_entity.id
_entity.type
_entity.pdbx_description
1 polymer ?
#
loop_
_entity_poly.entity_id
_entity_poly.type
_entity_poly.pdbx_seq_one_letter_code
_entity_poly.pdbx_strand_id
1 'polypeptide(L)'
;EIKETLYFLEVRPILDYACVVWDPHQDYLINKIEKLQNQAARFVLNNYSPYASVTQMKATLGWDLLRVRRQKLRLKLLHQIYHSNTGINHHSYLVQPPYTSTRCDNSKKISTFKCRSNTFFYSFFPKTMREWNSLTDDLVNITNNDLFFSML
;
A
#
# COMPACT_ATOMS: atom_id res chain seq x y z
N GLU A 1 -12.07 -14.19 17.44
CA GLU A 1 -10.75 -14.85 17.49
C GLU A 1 -10.59 -15.91 16.38
N ILE A 2 -11.13 -17.14 16.48
CA ILE A 2 -10.87 -18.21 15.47
C ILE A 2 -11.25 -17.82 14.03
N LYS A 3 -12.41 -17.15 13.84
CA LYS A 3 -12.85 -16.73 12.49
C LYS A 3 -11.94 -15.66 11.88
N GLU A 4 -11.39 -14.81 12.73
CA GLU A 4 -10.50 -13.72 12.33
C GLU A 4 -9.11 -14.26 11.99
N THR A 5 -8.58 -15.17 12.80
CA THR A 5 -7.31 -15.83 12.51
C THR A 5 -7.39 -16.61 11.20
N LEU A 6 -8.50 -17.31 10.93
CA LEU A 6 -8.71 -18.00 9.65
C LEU A 6 -8.68 -17.03 8.45
N TYR A 7 -9.33 -15.87 8.55
CA TYR A 7 -9.28 -14.85 7.50
C TYR A 7 -7.83 -14.36 7.25
N PHE A 8 -7.07 -14.11 8.32
CA PHE A 8 -5.69 -13.65 8.20
C PHE A 8 -4.70 -14.70 7.73
N LEU A 9 -4.96 -15.99 7.98
CA LEU A 9 -4.08 -17.09 7.57
C LEU A 9 -4.33 -17.54 6.13
N GLU A 10 -5.59 -17.57 5.69
CA GLU A 10 -5.93 -18.15 4.37
C GLU A 10 -6.21 -17.06 3.32
N VAL A 11 -7.08 -16.11 3.64
CA VAL A 11 -7.59 -15.16 2.64
C VAL A 11 -6.65 -13.97 2.47
N ARG A 12 -6.14 -13.41 3.57
CA ARG A 12 -5.29 -12.22 3.54
C ARG A 12 -3.98 -12.43 2.77
N PRO A 13 -3.25 -13.55 2.92
CA PRO A 13 -1.99 -13.74 2.20
C PRO A 13 -2.17 -13.85 0.69
N ILE A 14 -3.26 -14.45 0.22
CA ILE A 14 -3.61 -14.51 -1.21
C ILE A 14 -3.80 -13.11 -1.77
N LEU A 15 -4.49 -12.24 -1.03
CA LEU A 15 -4.70 -10.85 -1.43
C LEU A 15 -3.40 -10.03 -1.40
N ASP A 16 -2.54 -10.27 -0.42
CA ASP A 16 -1.30 -9.52 -0.24
C ASP A 16 -0.20 -9.93 -1.22
N TYR A 17 -0.14 -11.19 -1.64
CA TYR A 17 0.94 -11.75 -2.46
C TYR A 17 1.21 -10.94 -3.74
N ALA A 18 0.18 -10.68 -4.55
CA ALA A 18 0.34 -10.00 -5.83
C ALA A 18 -0.02 -8.51 -5.78
N CYS A 19 -0.38 -7.96 -4.62
CA CYS A 19 -0.93 -6.61 -4.54
C CYS A 19 0.05 -5.51 -4.91
N VAL A 20 1.35 -5.79 -4.76
CA VAL A 20 2.41 -4.83 -5.09
C VAL A 20 2.60 -4.72 -6.60
N VAL A 21 2.44 -5.85 -7.30
CA VAL A 21 2.54 -5.93 -8.76
C VAL A 21 1.25 -5.42 -9.42
N TRP A 22 0.11 -5.80 -8.87
CA TRP A 22 -1.21 -5.43 -9.40
C TRP A 22 -2.03 -4.68 -8.34
N ASP A 23 -2.01 -3.35 -8.43
CA ASP A 23 -2.90 -2.46 -7.67
C ASP A 23 -3.80 -1.67 -8.63
N PRO A 24 -5.08 -2.09 -8.79
CA PRO A 24 -5.97 -1.43 -9.73
C PRO A 24 -6.28 0.01 -9.28
N HIS A 25 -6.39 0.92 -10.25
CA HIS A 25 -6.80 2.31 -9.97
C HIS A 25 -8.29 2.52 -10.17
N GLN A 26 -8.97 1.60 -10.86
CA GLN A 26 -10.39 1.71 -11.17
C GLN A 26 -11.24 1.36 -9.95
N ASP A 27 -12.15 2.26 -9.57
CA ASP A 27 -12.98 2.12 -8.37
C ASP A 27 -13.79 0.82 -8.35
N TYR A 28 -14.30 0.36 -9.49
CA TYR A 28 -15.08 -0.88 -9.53
C TYR A 28 -14.24 -2.12 -9.15
N LEU A 29 -12.95 -2.15 -9.52
CA LEU A 29 -12.03 -3.22 -9.14
C LEU A 29 -11.63 -3.11 -7.67
N ILE A 30 -11.33 -1.89 -7.21
CA ILE A 30 -11.03 -1.62 -5.81
C ILE A 30 -12.19 -2.07 -4.92
N ASN A 31 -13.42 -1.69 -5.29
CA ASN A 31 -14.64 -2.08 -4.58
C ASN A 31 -14.89 -3.59 -4.64
N LYS A 32 -14.55 -4.26 -5.75
CA LYS A 32 -14.66 -5.72 -5.86
C LYS A 32 -13.73 -6.44 -4.88
N ILE A 33 -12.51 -5.94 -4.71
CA ILE A 33 -11.54 -6.48 -3.73
C ILE A 33 -12.01 -6.18 -2.30
N GLU A 34 -12.46 -4.95 -2.04
CA GLU A 34 -12.94 -4.53 -0.71
C GLU A 34 -14.19 -5.33 -0.25
N LYS A 35 -15.04 -5.78 -1.19
CA LYS A 35 -16.17 -6.66 -0.89
C LYS A 35 -15.74 -7.96 -0.19
N LEU A 36 -14.57 -8.51 -0.49
CA LEU A 36 -14.05 -9.70 0.19
C LEU A 36 -13.75 -9.42 1.67
N GLN A 37 -13.08 -8.31 1.97
CA GLN A 37 -12.85 -7.91 3.37
C GLN A 37 -14.16 -7.57 4.08
N ASN A 38 -15.12 -6.95 3.39
CA ASN A 38 -16.45 -6.68 3.94
C ASN A 38 -17.21 -7.98 4.30
N GLN A 39 -17.13 -9.01 3.46
CA GLN A 39 -17.70 -10.33 3.75
C GLN A 39 -16.99 -11.01 4.93
N ALA A 40 -15.66 -10.91 4.99
CA ALA A 40 -14.90 -11.42 6.12
C ALA A 40 -15.28 -10.73 7.43
N ALA A 41 -15.47 -9.41 7.44
CA ALA A 41 -15.88 -8.66 8.64
C ALA A 41 -17.26 -9.12 9.14
N ARG A 42 -18.22 -9.32 8.22
CA ARG A 42 -19.54 -9.89 8.54
C ARG A 42 -19.44 -11.29 9.10
N PHE A 43 -18.57 -12.13 8.51
CA PHE A 43 -18.34 -13.50 8.95
C PHE A 43 -17.78 -13.57 10.38
N VAL A 44 -16.75 -12.76 10.66
CA VAL A 44 -16.08 -12.68 11.96
C VAL A 44 -17.05 -12.24 13.06
N LEU A 45 -17.78 -11.13 12.83
CA LEU A 45 -18.76 -10.60 13.80
C LEU A 45 -20.10 -11.34 13.80
N ASN A 46 -20.28 -12.32 12.91
CA ASN A 46 -21.53 -13.06 12.71
C ASN A 46 -22.75 -12.14 12.44
N ASN A 47 -22.52 -10.97 11.85
CA ASN A 47 -23.56 -9.98 11.60
C ASN A 47 -23.84 -9.85 10.10
N TYR A 48 -24.94 -10.46 9.68
CA TYR A 48 -25.37 -10.49 8.28
C TYR A 48 -26.57 -9.57 8.01
N SER A 49 -26.97 -8.73 8.97
CA SER A 49 -28.10 -7.83 8.79
C SER A 49 -27.86 -6.89 7.59
N PRO A 50 -28.89 -6.65 6.74
CA PRO A 50 -28.78 -5.72 5.64
C PRO A 50 -28.64 -4.26 6.11
N TYR A 51 -29.13 -3.96 7.33
CA TYR A 51 -29.06 -2.62 7.94
C TYR A 51 -27.75 -2.35 8.69
N ALA A 52 -26.93 -3.39 8.89
CA ALA A 52 -25.68 -3.24 9.62
C ALA A 52 -24.59 -2.59 8.76
N SER A 53 -23.95 -1.57 9.30
CA SER A 53 -22.85 -0.85 8.66
C SER A 53 -21.56 -1.68 8.69
N VAL A 54 -21.08 -2.10 7.52
CA VAL A 54 -19.81 -2.83 7.41
C VAL A 54 -18.61 -1.92 7.74
N THR A 55 -18.73 -0.62 7.51
CA THR A 55 -17.71 0.35 7.92
C THR A 55 -17.54 0.33 9.44
N GLN A 56 -18.66 0.31 10.18
CA GLN A 56 -18.63 0.20 11.64
C GLN A 56 -18.04 -1.14 12.08
N MET A 57 -18.41 -2.24 11.41
CA MET A 57 -17.84 -3.57 11.69
C MET A 57 -16.31 -3.58 11.56
N LYS A 58 -15.78 -3.00 10.48
CA LYS A 58 -14.32 -2.90 10.29
C LYS A 58 -13.67 -2.02 11.36
N ALA A 59 -14.31 -0.93 11.76
CA ALA A 59 -13.82 -0.09 12.85
C ALA A 59 -13.78 -0.86 14.19
N THR A 60 -14.83 -1.63 14.51
CA THR A 60 -14.85 -2.50 15.69
C THR A 60 -13.75 -3.55 15.67
N LEU A 61 -13.41 -4.10 14.49
CA LEU A 61 -12.33 -5.06 14.31
C LEU A 61 -10.93 -4.39 14.20
N GLY A 62 -10.85 -3.06 14.11
CA GLY A 62 -9.59 -2.35 13.85
C GLY A 62 -8.99 -2.64 12.47
N TRP A 63 -9.80 -3.04 11.49
CA TRP A 63 -9.32 -3.42 10.16
C TRP A 63 -9.25 -2.21 9.21
N ASP A 64 -8.02 -1.89 8.77
CA ASP A 64 -7.78 -0.94 7.68
C ASP A 64 -8.36 -1.44 6.35
N LEU A 65 -8.72 -0.50 5.47
CA LEU A 65 -9.14 -0.80 4.10
C LEU A 65 -8.04 -1.54 3.32
N LEU A 66 -8.40 -2.47 2.44
CA LEU A 66 -7.41 -3.20 1.62
C LEU A 66 -6.58 -2.24 0.77
N ARG A 67 -7.18 -1.17 0.26
CA ARG A 67 -6.47 -0.16 -0.53
C ARG A 67 -5.29 0.47 0.24
N VAL A 68 -5.50 0.77 1.53
CA VAL A 68 -4.49 1.38 2.39
C VAL A 68 -3.38 0.37 2.64
N ARG A 69 -3.76 -0.88 2.91
CA ARG A 69 -2.77 -1.95 3.09
C ARG A 69 -1.89 -2.18 1.84
N ARG A 70 -2.49 -2.20 0.65
CA ARG A 70 -1.74 -2.31 -0.62
C ARG A 70 -0.78 -1.14 -0.82
N GLN A 71 -1.23 0.08 -0.49
CA GLN A 71 -0.37 1.25 -0.50
C GLN A 71 0.86 1.06 0.40
N LYS A 72 0.66 0.65 1.66
CA LYS A 72 1.75 0.37 2.61
C LYS A 72 2.71 -0.71 2.09
N LEU A 73 2.19 -1.81 1.55
CA LEU A 73 3.01 -2.91 1.02
C LEU A 73 3.86 -2.49 -0.19
N ARG A 74 3.33 -1.64 -1.07
CA ARG A 74 4.11 -1.11 -2.19
C ARG A 74 5.21 -0.17 -1.73
N LEU A 75 4.92 0.72 -0.78
CA LEU A 75 5.92 1.59 -0.16
C LEU A 75 7.00 0.75 0.56
N LYS A 76 6.61 -0.32 1.25
CA LYS A 76 7.53 -1.28 1.87
C LYS A 76 8.49 -1.88 0.84
N LEU A 77 7.99 -2.31 -0.32
CA LEU A 77 8.85 -2.83 -1.39
C LEU A 77 9.76 -1.73 -1.96
N LEU A 78 9.23 -0.53 -2.24
CA LEU A 78 10.04 0.58 -2.75
C LEU A 78 11.18 0.93 -1.79
N HIS A 79 10.90 0.96 -0.48
CA HIS A 79 11.92 1.16 0.54
C HIS A 79 13.01 0.08 0.50
N GLN A 80 12.65 -1.20 0.30
CA GLN A 80 13.64 -2.28 0.14
C GLN A 80 14.49 -2.10 -1.12
N ILE A 81 13.88 -1.67 -2.23
CA ILE A 81 14.61 -1.35 -3.48
C ILE A 81 15.55 -0.17 -3.24
N TYR A 82 15.09 0.89 -2.57
CA TYR A 82 15.89 2.08 -2.26
C TYR A 82 17.14 1.73 -1.44
N HIS A 83 17.00 0.87 -0.42
CA HIS A 83 18.11 0.42 0.41
C HIS A 83 18.87 -0.78 -0.17
N SER A 84 18.66 -1.14 -1.44
CA SER A 84 19.33 -2.26 -2.11
C SER A 84 19.21 -3.62 -1.39
N ASN A 85 18.16 -3.79 -0.59
CA ASN A 85 17.86 -5.05 0.12
C ASN A 85 17.15 -6.08 -0.80
N THR A 86 17.05 -5.78 -2.10
CA THR A 86 16.45 -6.63 -3.12
C THR A 86 17.47 -6.84 -4.25
N GLY A 87 17.30 -7.90 -5.04
CA GLY A 87 18.11 -8.13 -6.25
C GLY A 87 17.82 -7.16 -7.41
N ILE A 88 16.97 -6.14 -7.21
CA ILE A 88 16.61 -5.15 -8.23
C ILE A 88 17.66 -4.04 -8.23
N ASN A 89 18.22 -3.73 -9.40
CA ASN A 89 19.18 -2.64 -9.54
C ASN A 89 18.47 -1.28 -9.36
N HIS A 90 18.60 -0.70 -8.17
CA HIS A 90 17.94 0.56 -7.84
C HIS A 90 18.43 1.74 -8.69
N HIS A 91 19.69 1.76 -9.14
CA HIS A 91 20.23 2.84 -9.98
C HIS A 91 19.54 2.95 -11.34
N SER A 92 18.99 1.84 -11.86
CA SER A 92 18.27 1.83 -13.13
C SER A 92 16.89 2.48 -13.06
N TYR A 93 16.29 2.53 -11.88
CA TYR A 93 14.90 2.98 -11.69
C TYR A 93 14.80 4.24 -10.82
N LEU A 94 15.63 4.37 -9.80
CA LEU A 94 15.60 5.44 -8.81
C LEU A 94 16.65 6.50 -9.15
N VAL A 95 16.25 7.48 -9.95
CA VAL A 95 17.13 8.59 -10.36
C VAL A 95 16.92 9.78 -9.43
N GLN A 96 17.99 10.49 -9.11
CA GLN A 96 17.89 11.72 -8.34
C GLN A 96 17.16 12.80 -9.15
N PRO A 97 16.25 13.57 -8.51
CA PRO A 97 15.56 14.66 -9.19
C PRO A 97 16.54 15.79 -9.51
N PRO A 98 16.32 16.53 -10.61
CA PRO A 98 17.16 17.68 -10.98
C PRO A 98 17.03 18.86 -9.99
N TYR A 99 15.98 18.86 -9.16
CA TYR A 99 15.72 19.89 -8.15
C TYR A 99 14.99 19.29 -6.93
N THR A 100 15.41 19.71 -5.74
CA THR A 100 14.78 19.40 -4.45
C THR A 100 14.58 20.69 -3.65
N SER A 101 13.37 20.89 -3.14
CA SER A 101 13.03 21.99 -2.23
C SER A 101 13.12 21.52 -0.79
N THR A 102 14.00 22.11 0.01
CA THR A 102 14.13 21.80 1.44
C THR A 102 12.87 22.14 2.26
N ARG A 103 11.97 22.96 1.72
CA ARG A 103 10.71 23.37 2.37
C ARG A 103 9.52 22.48 2.05
N CYS A 104 9.53 21.85 0.87
CA CYS A 104 8.35 21.15 0.34
C CYS A 104 8.60 19.65 0.13
N ASP A 105 9.87 19.25 0.01
CA ASP A 105 10.26 17.90 -0.32
C ASP A 105 10.98 17.23 0.85
N ASN A 106 10.91 15.90 0.90
CA ASN A 106 11.74 15.10 1.79
C ASN A 106 13.19 14.97 1.27
N SER A 107 14.10 14.62 2.18
CA SER A 107 15.54 14.50 1.93
C SER A 107 15.89 13.40 0.93
N LYS A 108 15.10 12.32 0.85
CA LYS A 108 15.32 11.21 -0.10
C LYS A 108 14.32 11.21 -1.26
N LYS A 109 14.00 12.39 -1.78
CA LYS A 109 13.11 12.56 -2.94
C LYS A 109 13.65 11.80 -4.16
N ILE A 110 12.75 11.16 -4.89
CA ILE A 110 13.04 10.41 -6.10
C ILE A 110 12.46 11.12 -7.32
N SER A 111 13.17 11.12 -8.45
CA SER A 111 12.67 11.67 -9.71
C SER A 111 11.45 10.90 -10.21
N THR A 112 10.41 11.60 -10.66
CA THR A 112 9.18 11.00 -11.17
C THR A 112 9.23 10.78 -12.68
N PHE A 113 8.68 9.66 -13.15
CA PHE A 113 8.54 9.41 -14.58
C PHE A 113 7.52 10.34 -15.26
N LYS A 114 7.80 10.72 -16.51
CA LYS A 114 6.81 11.34 -17.39
C LYS A 114 5.91 10.24 -17.96
N CYS A 115 4.64 10.23 -17.56
CA CYS A 115 3.68 9.23 -18.00
C CYS A 115 2.76 9.80 -19.09
N ARG A 116 2.60 9.08 -20.21
CA ARG A 116 1.67 9.43 -21.29
C ARG A 116 0.36 8.63 -21.26
N SER A 117 0.33 7.53 -20.52
CA SER A 117 -0.82 6.64 -20.39
C SER A 117 -1.18 6.39 -18.94
N ASN A 118 -2.47 6.18 -18.66
CA ASN A 118 -2.94 5.80 -17.32
C ASN A 118 -2.33 4.47 -16.87
N THR A 119 -2.13 3.52 -17.77
CA THR A 119 -1.55 2.21 -17.47
C THR A 119 -0.15 2.34 -16.87
N PHE A 120 0.70 3.20 -17.44
CA PHE A 120 2.02 3.44 -16.89
C PHE A 120 1.96 4.35 -15.66
N PHE A 121 1.13 5.38 -15.66
CA PHE A 121 0.96 6.31 -14.54
C PHE A 121 0.54 5.63 -13.23
N TYR A 122 -0.28 4.58 -13.32
CA TYR A 122 -0.73 3.78 -12.19
C TYR A 122 0.07 2.48 -12.00
N SER A 123 1.12 2.26 -12.79
CA SER A 123 2.06 1.15 -12.57
C SER A 123 2.88 1.37 -11.29
N PHE A 124 3.57 0.32 -10.84
CA PHE A 124 4.29 0.31 -9.55
C PHE A 124 5.18 1.53 -9.35
N PHE A 125 6.20 1.77 -10.18
CA PHE A 125 7.17 2.84 -9.93
C PHE A 125 6.56 4.25 -9.96
N PRO A 126 5.86 4.70 -11.03
CA PRO A 126 5.37 6.08 -11.10
C PRO A 126 4.32 6.40 -10.02
N LYS A 127 3.54 5.40 -9.60
CA LYS A 127 2.56 5.57 -8.50
C LYS A 127 3.26 5.64 -7.15
N THR A 128 4.11 4.67 -6.84
CA THR A 128 4.78 4.58 -5.54
C THR A 128 5.80 5.67 -5.30
N MET A 129 6.52 6.12 -6.32
CA MET A 129 7.46 7.24 -6.20
C MET A 129 6.76 8.54 -5.83
N ARG A 130 5.55 8.78 -6.34
CA ARG A 130 4.76 9.96 -5.97
C ARG A 130 4.28 9.88 -4.53
N GLU A 131 3.82 8.71 -4.11
CA GLU A 131 3.43 8.45 -2.72
C GLU A 131 4.65 8.60 -1.78
N TRP A 132 5.82 8.08 -2.16
CA TRP A 132 7.08 8.24 -1.43
C TRP A 132 7.49 9.69 -1.29
N ASN A 133 7.43 10.47 -2.36
CA ASN A 133 7.77 11.89 -2.34
C ASN A 133 6.80 12.72 -1.49
N SER A 134 5.60 12.21 -1.18
CA SER A 134 4.65 12.84 -0.27
C SER A 134 4.85 12.48 1.20
N LEU A 135 5.75 11.53 1.51
CA LEU A 135 6.07 11.16 2.89
C LEU A 135 6.90 12.24 3.58
N THR A 136 6.75 12.33 4.91
CA THR A 136 7.55 13.21 5.77
C THR A 136 8.99 12.72 5.86
N ASP A 137 9.89 13.65 6.21
CA ASP A 137 11.31 13.34 6.31
C ASP A 137 11.62 12.30 7.39
N ASP A 138 10.89 12.34 8.51
CA ASP A 138 11.02 11.38 9.61
C ASP A 138 10.80 9.94 9.15
N LEU A 139 9.76 9.71 8.32
CA LEU A 139 9.44 8.37 7.81
C LEU A 139 10.48 7.90 6.79
N VAL A 140 10.90 8.80 5.92
CA VAL A 140 11.82 8.52 4.82
C VAL A 140 13.23 8.20 5.34
N ASN A 141 13.62 8.78 6.48
CA ASN A 141 14.93 8.56 7.09
C ASN A 141 15.08 7.21 7.82
N ILE A 142 13.97 6.51 8.10
CA ILE A 142 14.01 5.16 8.67
C ILE A 142 14.76 4.22 7.71
N THR A 143 15.69 3.42 8.25
CA THR A 143 16.46 2.42 7.49
C THR A 143 15.94 1.00 7.67
N ASN A 144 15.32 0.71 8.83
CA ASN A 144 14.73 -0.59 9.11
C ASN A 144 13.37 -0.71 8.43
N ASN A 145 13.23 -1.70 7.55
CA ASN A 145 12.04 -1.87 6.73
C ASN A 145 10.78 -2.23 7.52
N ASP A 146 10.90 -2.97 8.62
CA ASP A 146 9.76 -3.34 9.44
C ASP A 146 9.30 -2.18 10.31
N LEU A 147 10.24 -1.40 10.85
CA LEU A 147 9.92 -0.16 11.56
C LEU A 147 9.25 0.84 10.61
N PHE A 148 9.78 1.00 9.40
CA PHE A 148 9.16 1.84 8.36
C PHE A 148 7.72 1.39 8.07
N PHE A 149 7.49 0.09 7.88
CA PHE A 149 6.15 -0.43 7.60
C PHE A 149 5.16 -0.23 8.77
N SER A 150 5.64 -0.31 10.01
CA SER A 150 4.80 -0.10 11.19
C SER A 150 4.38 1.37 11.40
N MET A 151 5.18 2.31 10.90
CA MET A 151 4.95 3.76 11.04
C MET A 151 4.15 4.36 9.87
N LEU A 152 3.97 3.61 8.78
CA LEU A 152 3.04 3.92 7.68
C LEU A 152 1.59 3.66 8.10
#